data_AF-A0A9R0UCH0-F1
#
_entry.id   AF-A0A9R0UCH0-F1
#
_cell.length_a   1.000
_cell.length_b   1.000
_cell.length_c   1.000
_cell.angle_alpha   90.00
_cell.angle_beta   90.00
_cell.angle_gamma   90.00
#
_symmetry.space_group_name_H-M   'P 1'
#
loop_
_entity.id
_entity.type
_entity.pdbx_description
1 polymer ?
#
loop_
_entity_poly.entity_id
_entity_poly.type
_entity_poly.pdbx_seq_one_letter_code
_entity_poly.pdbx_strand_id
1 'polypeptide(L)' 'MADAAGRVDVLVAGGGVTGIYQLYRAREARFSVKLLEADYGVGGTRYWNRYPEARFDSESYTYGCLFS' A
#
# COMPACT_ATOMS: atom_id res chain seq x y z
N MET A 1 20.29 9.04 -13.50
CA MET A 1 20.16 8.34 -14.79
C MET A 1 19.07 7.29 -14.64
N ALA A 2 17.97 7.42 -15.38
CA ALA A 2 16.90 6.42 -15.37
C ALA A 2 17.43 5.15 -16.05
N ASP A 3 17.47 4.03 -15.34
CA ASP A 3 17.81 2.73 -15.89
C ASP A 3 16.56 2.10 -16.54
N ALA A 4 16.72 1.62 -17.78
CA ALA A 4 15.74 0.98 -18.68
C ALA A 4 14.25 1.03 -18.26
N ALA A 5 13.54 2.13 -18.59
CA ALA A 5 12.08 2.37 -18.73
C ALA A 5 11.02 1.58 -17.90
N GLY A 6 11.40 0.82 -16.87
CA GLY A 6 10.53 -0.19 -16.27
C GLY A 6 11.18 -0.99 -15.14
N ARG A 7 12.51 -1.01 -15.03
CA ARG A 7 13.21 -1.72 -13.96
C ARG A 7 13.06 -0.99 -12.62
N VAL A 8 12.75 -1.75 -11.57
CA VAL A 8 12.70 -1.29 -10.18
C VAL A 8 13.34 -2.34 -9.29
N ASP A 9 13.93 -1.92 -8.18
CA ASP A 9 14.51 -2.83 -7.18
C ASP A 9 13.39 -3.58 -6.44
N VAL A 10 12.26 -2.91 -6.20
CA VAL A 10 11.11 -3.46 -5.50
C VAL A 10 9.82 -3.19 -6.27
N LEU A 11 9.04 -4.23 -6.50
CA LEU A 11 7.69 -4.13 -7.03
C LEU A 11 6.71 -4.63 -5.96
N VAL A 12 5.83 -3.75 -5.51
CA VAL A 12 4.77 -4.06 -4.54
C VAL A 12 3.48 -4.33 -5.31
N ALA A 13 2.82 -5.46 -5.07
CA ALA A 13 1.51 -5.78 -5.63
C ALA A 13 0.43 -5.64 -4.56
N GLY A 14 -0.57 -4.80 -4.84
CA GLY A 14 -1.63 -4.42 -3.92
C GLY A 14 -1.30 -3.14 -3.14
N GLY A 15 -2.25 -2.21 -3.13
CA GLY A 15 -2.33 -0.93 -2.44
C GLY A 15 -3.22 -0.98 -1.19
N GLY A 16 -3.24 -2.12 -0.50
CA GLY A 16 -3.76 -2.23 0.86
C GLY A 16 -2.81 -1.63 1.90
N VAL A 17 -3.17 -1.73 3.19
CA VAL A 17 -2.35 -1.20 4.31
C VAL A 17 -0.92 -1.71 4.27
N THR A 18 -0.73 -3.01 4.04
CA THR A 18 0.60 -3.62 3.95
C THR A 18 1.39 -3.10 2.75
N GLY A 19 0.77 -3.00 1.57
CA GLY A 19 1.43 -2.53 0.36
C GLY A 19 1.88 -1.07 0.46
N ILE A 20 1.03 -0.21 1.01
CA ILE A 20 1.39 1.19 1.27
C ILE A 20 2.57 1.27 2.26
N TYR A 21 2.56 0.47 3.33
CA TYR A 21 3.66 0.44 4.27
C TYR A 21 4.97 -0.07 3.65
N GLN A 22 4.91 -1.13 2.84
CA GLN A 22 6.09 -1.64 2.14
C GLN A 22 6.65 -0.61 1.16
N LEU A 23 5.78 0.11 0.43
CA LEU A 23 6.19 1.21 -0.43
C LEU A 23 6.88 2.33 0.36
N TYR A 24 6.33 2.70 1.51
CA TYR A 24 6.93 3.69 2.41
C TYR A 24 8.33 3.27 2.87
N ARG A 25 8.46 2.05 3.41
CA ARG A 25 9.73 1.52 3.92
C ARG A 25 10.80 1.35 2.83
N ALA A 26 10.39 0.89 1.64
CA ALA A 26 11.30 0.76 0.49
C ALA A 26 11.82 2.14 0.03
N ARG A 27 10.97 3.18 0.07
CA ARG A 27 11.39 4.56 -0.21
C ARG A 27 12.36 5.10 0.84
N GLU A 28 12.11 4.85 2.13
CA GLU A 28 13.03 5.22 3.21
C GLU A 28 14.41 4.57 3.03
N ALA A 29 14.42 3.29 2.64
CA ALA A 29 15.63 2.52 2.35
C ALA A 29 16.29 2.89 1.00
N ARG A 30 15.79 3.91 0.30
CA ARG A 30 16.32 4.45 -0.97
C ARG A 30 16.30 3.46 -2.14
N PHE A 31 15.45 2.44 -2.10
CA PHE A 31 15.20 1.58 -3.25
C PHE A 31 14.37 2.30 -4.31
N SER A 32 14.61 1.99 -5.57
CA SER A 32 13.65 2.29 -6.64
C SER A 32 12.46 1.33 -6.50
N VAL A 33 11.29 1.89 -6.19
CA VAL A 33 10.09 1.10 -5.87
C VAL A 33 8.87 1.59 -6.63
N LYS A 34 8.07 0.64 -7.13
CA LYS A 34 6.74 0.89 -7.70
C LYS A 34 5.70 0.02 -6.98
N LEU A 35 4.49 0.54 -6.90
CA LEU A 35 3.32 -0.19 -6.41
C LEU A 35 2.32 -0.31 -7.56
N LEU A 36 1.81 -1.53 -7.75
CA LEU A 36 0.73 -1.84 -8.68
C LEU A 36 -0.49 -2.23 -7.87
N GLU A 37 -1.61 -1.59 -8.16
CA GLU A 37 -2.91 -1.91 -7.59
C GLU A 37 -3.85 -2.22 -8.76
N ALA A 38 -4.62 -3.31 -8.63
CA ALA A 38 -5.61 -3.70 -9.62
C ALA A 38 -6.84 -2.77 -9.59
N ASP A 39 -7.06 -2.15 -8.42
CA ASP A 39 -8.15 -1.23 -8.17
C ASP A 39 -7.88 0.19 -8.69
N TYR A 40 -8.94 0.97 -8.88
CA TYR A 40 -8.81 2.39 -9.24
C TYR A 40 -8.36 3.29 -8.08
N GLY A 41 -8.13 2.72 -6.90
CA GLY A 41 -7.70 3.46 -5.72
C GLY A 41 -7.09 2.55 -4.66
N VAL A 42 -6.51 3.15 -3.63
CA VAL A 42 -5.89 2.44 -2.52
C VAL A 42 -6.93 1.96 -1.50
N GLY A 43 -6.58 0.94 -0.71
CA GLY A 43 -7.39 0.43 0.40
C GLY A 43 -7.45 -1.09 0.48
N GLY A 44 -7.10 -1.80 -0.60
CA GLY A 44 -7.13 -3.26 -0.68
C GLY A 44 -8.49 -3.80 -0.25
N THR A 45 -8.53 -4.64 0.78
CA THR A 45 -9.78 -5.20 1.32
C THR A 45 -10.86 -4.16 1.60
N ARG A 46 -10.51 -2.97 2.10
CA ARG A 46 -11.48 -1.89 2.38
C ARG A 46 -11.94 -1.15 1.12
N TYR A 47 -11.20 -1.24 0.02
CA TYR A 47 -11.62 -0.71 -1.27
C TYR A 47 -12.78 -1.54 -1.84
N TRP A 48 -12.68 -2.87 -1.77
CA TRP A 48 -13.69 -3.81 -2.28
C TRP A 48 -14.91 -3.97 -1.37
N ASN A 49 -14.69 -4.03 -0.06
CA ASN A 49 -15.75 -4.31 0.90
C ASN A 49 -16.48 -3.04 1.30
N ARG A 50 -17.47 -2.65 0.49
CA ARG A 50 -18.35 -1.48 0.71
C ARG A 50 -19.80 -1.86 0.97
N TYR A 51 -20.03 -3.03 1.55
CA TYR A 51 -21.36 -3.39 2.00
C TYR A 51 -21.75 -2.52 3.21
N PRO A 52 -23.06 -2.31 3.44
CA PRO A 52 -23.55 -1.57 4.60
C PRO A 52 -22.94 -2.08 5.92
N GLU A 53 -22.65 -1.15 6.84
CA GLU A 53 -22.05 -1.45 8.15
C GLU A 53 -20.66 -2.12 8.14
N ALA A 54 -19.94 -2.15 7.00
CA ALA A 54 -18.56 -2.60 6.96
C ALA A 54 -17.69 -1.86 8.00
N ARG A 55 -17.10 -2.62 8.93
CA ARG A 55 -16.30 -2.15 10.06
C ARG A 55 -15.08 -3.04 10.28
N PHE A 56 -14.12 -2.53 11.03
CA PHE A 56 -13.03 -3.31 11.58
C PHE A 56 -13.40 -3.74 13.01
N ASP A 57 -12.84 -4.86 13.45
CA ASP A 57 -13.04 -5.48 14.77
C ASP A 57 -12.01 -5.01 15.82
N SER A 58 -10.95 -4.37 15.35
CA SER A 58 -9.89 -3.80 16.18
C SER A 58 -10.31 -2.45 16.76
N GLU A 59 -9.55 -1.94 17.73
CA GLU A 59 -9.69 -0.54 18.16
C GLU A 59 -9.06 0.41 17.14
N SER A 60 -9.64 1.60 16.97
CA SER A 60 -9.22 2.56 15.93
C SER A 60 -7.73 2.91 16.03
N TYR A 61 -7.20 3.01 17.25
CA TYR A 61 -5.81 3.38 17.51
C TYR A 61 -4.82 2.25 17.24
N THR A 62 -5.27 0.99 17.31
CA THR A 62 -4.43 -0.20 17.03
C THR A 62 -4.36 -0.48 15.53
N TYR A 63 -5.42 -0.15 14.79
CA TYR A 63 -5.53 -0.47 13.36
C TYR A 63 -4.91 0.61 12.45
N GLY A 64 -4.66 1.80 12.97
CA GLY A 64 -4.03 2.90 12.25
C GLY A 64 -2.53 2.66 11.98
N CYS A 65 -2.00 3.28 10.94
CA CYS A 65 -0.55 3.42 10.78
C CYS A 65 -0.03 4.50 11.73
N LEU A 66 0.99 4.17 12.51
CA LEU A 66 1.62 5.09 13.48
C LEU A 66 2.78 5.91 12.86
N PHE A 67 2.98 5.83 11.55
CA PHE A 67 3.99 6.56 10.80
C PHE A 67 3.33 7.55 9.83
N SER A 68 4.05 8.61 9.47
CA SER A 68 3.62 9.63 8.50
C SER A 68 4.76 10.08 7.60
#